data_AF-A0A7C2C2C7-F1
#
_entry.id   AF-A0A7C2C2C7-F1
#
_cell.length_a   1.000
_cell.length_b   1.000
_cell.length_c   1.000
_cell.angle_alpha   90.00
_cell.angle_beta   90.00
_cell.angle_gamma   90.00
#
_symmetry.space_group_name_H-M   'P 1'
#
loop_
_entity.id
_entity.type
_entity.pdbx_description
1 polymer ?
#
loop_
_entity_poly.entity_id
_entity_poly.type
_entity_poly.pdbx_seq_one_letter_code
_entity_poly.pdbx_strand_id
1 'polypeptide(L)'
;MAGVALAYAVAGRPLQPLELLRLAAEIEGHPDNAAAAVLGGIVLAFEAEGRPQAVGLQVPRNLGVVVYVPGRGVPTEAARRVLPEAVPLADAVFNLSRAALWVAAVLGNRLELIRPATEDR
;
A
#
# COMPACT_ATOMS: atom_id res chain seq x y z
N MET A 1 9.57 -8.73 2.97
CA MET A 1 8.74 -9.97 2.96
C MET A 1 9.47 -11.32 2.80
N ALA A 2 10.32 -11.52 1.79
CA ALA A 2 10.88 -12.85 1.49
C ALA A 2 11.63 -13.53 2.68
N GLY A 3 12.36 -12.75 3.48
CA GLY A 3 13.08 -13.28 4.65
C GLY A 3 12.13 -13.82 5.74
N VAL A 4 11.02 -13.15 6.01
CA VAL A 4 10.03 -13.60 7.00
C VAL A 4 9.34 -14.88 6.52
N ALA A 5 8.98 -14.93 5.24
CA ALA A 5 8.37 -16.12 4.63
C ALA A 5 9.33 -17.33 4.69
N LEU A 6 10.61 -17.12 4.39
CA LEU A 6 11.64 -18.15 4.49
C LEU A 6 11.80 -18.66 5.94
N ALA A 7 11.81 -17.77 6.94
CA ALA A 7 11.95 -18.15 8.34
C ALA A 7 10.80 -19.07 8.80
N TYR A 8 9.56 -18.77 8.42
CA TYR A 8 8.40 -19.61 8.72
C TYR A 8 8.49 -20.98 8.04
N ALA A 9 8.91 -21.01 6.77
CA ALA A 9 9.09 -22.25 6.03
C ALA A 9 10.16 -23.15 6.66
N VAL A 10 11.31 -22.58 7.04
CA VAL A 10 12.39 -23.31 7.73
C VAL A 10 11.95 -23.80 9.12
N ALA A 11 11.15 -23.01 9.84
CA ALA A 11 10.61 -23.39 11.14
C ALA A 11 9.46 -24.43 11.06
N GLY A 12 9.03 -24.85 9.87
CA GLY A 12 7.89 -25.75 9.69
C GLY A 12 6.56 -25.17 10.20
N ARG A 13 6.45 -23.84 10.29
CA ARG A 13 5.26 -23.16 10.77
C ARG A 13 4.37 -22.72 9.60
N PRO A 14 3.05 -22.92 9.67
CA PRO A 14 2.15 -22.43 8.64
C PRO A 14 2.20 -20.89 8.58
N LEU A 15 2.26 -20.35 7.36
CA LEU A 15 2.21 -18.93 7.11
C LEU A 15 0.78 -18.42 7.33
N GLN A 16 0.58 -17.60 8.35
CA GLN A 16 -0.66 -16.86 8.54
C GLN A 16 -0.47 -15.44 7.98
N PRO A 17 -1.20 -15.03 6.93
CA PRO A 17 -0.97 -13.74 6.26
C PRO A 17 -0.99 -12.53 7.20
N LEU A 18 -1.93 -12.49 8.14
CA LEU A 18 -2.03 -11.37 9.08
C LEU A 18 -0.86 -11.34 10.09
N GLU A 19 -0.33 -12.50 10.50
CA GLU A 19 0.88 -12.56 11.32
C GLU A 19 2.11 -12.09 10.54
N LEU A 20 2.20 -12.47 9.27
CA LEU A 20 3.28 -12.06 8.37
C LEU A 20 3.27 -10.55 8.14
N LEU A 21 2.08 -9.97 7.93
CA LEU A 21 1.88 -8.53 7.83
C LEU A 21 2.28 -7.83 9.11
N ARG A 22 1.83 -8.32 10.27
CA ARG A 22 2.17 -7.70 11.57
C ARG A 22 3.67 -7.66 11.80
N LEU A 23 4.35 -8.80 11.61
CA LEU A 23 5.79 -8.89 11.80
C LEU A 23 6.55 -8.03 10.79
N ALA A 24 6.10 -7.97 9.53
CA ALA A 24 6.72 -7.13 8.52
C ALA A 24 6.52 -5.63 8.79
N ALA A 25 5.33 -5.22 9.19
CA ALA A 25 5.04 -3.83 9.56
C ALA A 25 5.84 -3.40 10.80
N GLU A 26 6.06 -4.29 11.77
CA GLU A 26 6.96 -4.04 12.92
C GLU A 26 8.42 -3.82 12.47
N ILE A 27 8.86 -4.50 11.41
CA ILE A 27 10.24 -4.37 10.88
C ILE A 27 10.39 -3.12 9.99
N GLU A 28 9.42 -2.87 9.09
CA GLU A 28 9.48 -1.79 8.09
C GLU A 28 8.94 -0.45 8.64
N GLY A 29 8.20 -0.47 9.75
CA GLY A 29 7.59 0.70 10.38
C GLY A 29 6.32 1.20 9.68
N HIS A 30 5.87 0.52 8.62
CA HIS A 30 4.63 0.84 7.91
C HIS A 30 4.06 -0.41 7.21
N PRO A 31 2.73 -0.51 7.04
CA PRO A 31 2.08 -1.74 6.59
C PRO A 31 1.81 -1.84 5.09
N ASP A 32 1.89 -0.75 4.32
CA ASP A 32 1.42 -0.68 2.92
C ASP A 32 2.12 -1.67 1.96
N ASN A 33 3.45 -1.63 1.86
CA ASN A 33 4.23 -2.52 1.00
C ASN A 33 4.16 -3.97 1.47
N ALA A 34 4.25 -4.17 2.79
CA ALA A 34 4.12 -5.48 3.40
C ALA A 34 2.76 -6.11 3.07
N ALA A 35 1.66 -5.35 3.23
CA ALA A 35 0.30 -5.84 2.99
C ALA A 35 0.10 -6.25 1.53
N ALA A 36 0.55 -5.42 0.57
CA ALA A 36 0.47 -5.74 -0.85
C ALA A 36 1.29 -6.99 -1.21
N ALA A 37 2.49 -7.13 -0.64
CA ALA A 37 3.34 -8.29 -0.89
C ALA A 37 2.84 -9.59 -0.23
N VAL A 38 2.14 -9.50 0.89
CA VAL A 38 1.59 -10.66 1.63
C VAL A 38 0.27 -11.13 1.02
N LEU A 39 -0.66 -10.21 0.76
CA LEU A 39 -2.02 -10.54 0.32
C LEU A 39 -2.17 -10.60 -1.20
N GLY A 40 -1.26 -9.94 -1.93
CA GLY A 40 -1.33 -9.80 -3.37
C GLY A 40 -2.40 -8.80 -3.83
N GLY A 41 -2.32 -8.40 -5.09
CA GLY A 41 -3.26 -7.48 -5.70
C GLY A 41 -3.17 -6.06 -5.15
N ILE A 42 -4.32 -5.40 -5.05
CA ILE A 42 -4.46 -4.05 -4.48
C ILE A 42 -5.05 -4.18 -3.09
N VAL A 43 -4.43 -3.50 -2.12
CA VAL A 43 -4.74 -3.64 -0.71
C VAL A 43 -4.87 -2.28 -0.05
N LEU A 44 -5.91 -2.10 0.77
CA LEU A 44 -6.02 -1.00 1.72
C LEU A 44 -5.40 -1.43 3.04
N ALA A 45 -4.25 -0.84 3.39
CA ALA A 45 -3.61 -1.03 4.68
C ALA A 45 -3.98 0.12 5.63
N PHE A 46 -4.25 -0.20 6.88
CA PHE A 46 -4.63 0.77 7.91
C PHE A 46 -4.22 0.27 9.30
N GLU A 47 -4.23 1.16 10.29
CA GLU A 47 -4.07 0.76 11.69
C GLU A 47 -5.42 0.78 12.40
N ALA A 48 -5.69 -0.27 13.16
CA ALA A 48 -6.83 -0.34 14.09
C ALA A 48 -6.33 -0.82 15.44
N GLU A 49 -6.63 -0.06 16.50
CA GLU A 49 -6.22 -0.39 17.89
C GLU A 49 -4.69 -0.61 18.03
N GLY A 50 -3.89 0.17 17.30
CA GLY A 50 -2.43 0.07 17.30
C GLY A 50 -1.90 -1.20 16.61
N ARG A 51 -2.72 -1.86 15.77
CA ARG A 51 -2.32 -3.03 14.99
C ARG A 51 -2.51 -2.80 13.50
N PRO A 52 -1.55 -3.23 12.66
CA PRO A 52 -1.70 -3.16 11.22
C PRO A 52 -2.79 -4.14 10.75
N GLN A 53 -3.68 -3.63 9.91
CA GLN A 53 -4.76 -4.35 9.26
C GLN A 53 -4.68 -4.13 7.76
N ALA A 54 -5.28 -5.04 7.00
CA ALA A 54 -5.31 -4.95 5.55
C ALA A 54 -6.57 -5.57 4.96
N VAL A 55 -7.12 -4.92 3.93
CA VAL A 55 -8.27 -5.41 3.16
C VAL A 55 -7.91 -5.41 1.68
N GLY A 56 -7.98 -6.58 1.04
CA GLY A 56 -7.79 -6.72 -0.40
C GLY A 56 -9.01 -6.21 -1.19
N LEU A 57 -8.76 -5.54 -2.31
CA LEU A 57 -9.80 -5.09 -3.23
C LEU A 57 -9.99 -6.08 -4.38
N GLN A 58 -11.24 -6.20 -4.85
CA GLN A 58 -11.51 -6.88 -6.11
C GLN A 58 -11.18 -5.94 -7.28
N VAL A 59 -10.12 -6.28 -8.01
CA VAL A 59 -9.58 -5.43 -9.08
C VAL A 59 -10.15 -5.85 -10.44
N PRO A 60 -10.56 -4.89 -11.29
CA PRO A 60 -10.99 -5.19 -12.66
C PRO A 60 -9.89 -5.87 -13.48
N ARG A 61 -10.24 -6.92 -14.23
CA ARG A 61 -9.27 -7.69 -15.06
C ARG A 61 -8.68 -6.88 -16.22
N ASN A 62 -9.34 -5.80 -16.62
CA ASN A 62 -8.92 -4.87 -17.67
C ASN A 62 -8.02 -3.74 -17.14
N LEU A 63 -7.66 -3.73 -15.85
CA LEU A 63 -6.68 -2.80 -15.31
C LEU A 63 -5.26 -3.30 -15.64
N GLY A 64 -4.55 -2.55 -16.50
CA GLY A 64 -3.14 -2.78 -16.80
C GLY A 64 -2.24 -1.79 -16.07
N VAL A 65 -1.02 -2.22 -15.71
CA VAL A 65 0.01 -1.37 -15.09
C VAL A 65 1.27 -1.45 -15.93
N VAL A 66 1.86 -0.30 -16.24
CA VAL A 66 3.19 -0.19 -16.86
C VAL A 66 4.14 0.43 -15.85
N VAL A 67 5.25 -0.25 -15.58
CA VAL A 67 6.26 0.19 -14.61
C VAL A 67 7.53 0.60 -15.34
N TYR A 68 8.00 1.81 -15.09
CA TYR A 68 9.32 2.29 -15.52
C TYR A 68 10.26 2.32 -14.32
N VAL A 69 11.39 1.60 -14.43
CA VAL A 69 12.40 1.53 -13.36
C VAL A 69 13.66 2.28 -13.82
N PRO A 70 13.95 3.47 -13.27
CA PRO A 70 15.14 4.23 -13.64
C PRO A 70 16.41 3.57 -13.09
N GLY A 71 17.54 3.75 -13.76
CA GLY A 71 18.84 3.16 -13.35
C GLY A 71 19.44 3.73 -12.07
N ARG A 72 18.79 4.71 -11.41
CA ARG A 72 19.22 5.29 -10.14
C ARG A 72 18.10 5.18 -9.11
N GLY A 73 18.38 4.54 -7.99
CA GLY A 73 17.49 4.49 -6.84
C GLY A 73 17.53 5.77 -6.01
N VAL A 74 16.41 6.11 -5.38
CA VAL A 74 16.34 7.11 -4.31
C VAL A 74 16.17 6.35 -3.00
N PRO A 75 17.04 6.55 -1.98
CA PRO A 75 16.86 5.92 -0.68
C PRO A 75 15.52 6.33 -0.05
N THR A 76 14.74 5.37 0.46
CA THR A 76 13.43 5.63 1.08
C THR A 76 13.51 6.65 2.21
N GLU A 77 14.56 6.57 3.02
CA GLU A 77 14.87 7.54 4.10
C GLU A 77 15.09 8.97 3.59
N ALA A 78 15.67 9.13 2.40
CA ALA A 78 15.87 10.44 1.80
C ALA A 78 14.56 11.01 1.24
N ALA A 79 13.72 10.15 0.65
CA ALA A 79 12.40 10.53 0.14
C ALA A 79 11.43 10.92 1.27
N ARG A 80 11.51 10.28 2.45
CA ARG A 80 10.67 10.64 3.60
C ARG A 80 11.08 11.96 4.25
N ARG A 81 12.38 12.25 4.28
CA ARG A 81 12.91 13.48 4.90
C ARG A 81 12.49 14.78 4.22
N VAL A 82 12.04 14.73 2.97
CA VAL A 82 11.60 15.92 2.24
C VAL A 82 10.11 16.22 2.44
N LEU A 83 9.36 15.35 3.13
CA LEU A 83 7.94 15.56 3.40
C LEU A 83 7.74 16.61 4.49
N PRO A 84 6.74 17.50 4.36
CA PRO A 84 6.43 18.48 5.39
C PRO A 84 5.78 17.80 6.61
N GLU A 85 5.98 18.37 7.79
CA GLU A 85 5.33 17.89 9.03
C GLU A 85 3.81 18.14 9.04
N ALA A 86 3.36 19.16 8.29
CA ALA A 86 1.95 19.51 8.17
C ALA A 86 1.60 19.92 6.75
N VAL A 87 0.38 19.63 6.33
CA VAL A 87 -0.20 20.06 5.05
C VAL A 87 -1.39 20.99 5.30
N PRO A 88 -1.68 21.93 4.39
CA PRO A 88 -2.91 22.71 4.45
C PRO A 88 -4.15 21.82 4.48
N LEU A 89 -5.19 22.20 5.23
CA LEU A 89 -6.44 21.45 5.31
C LEU A 89 -7.06 21.22 3.91
N ALA A 90 -6.91 22.18 3.01
CA ALA A 90 -7.41 22.07 1.63
C ALA A 90 -6.76 20.91 0.87
N ASP A 91 -5.46 20.69 1.04
CA ASP A 91 -4.72 19.61 0.39
C ASP A 91 -5.03 18.27 1.05
N ALA A 92 -5.15 18.24 2.38
CA ALA A 92 -5.60 17.04 3.09
C ALA A 92 -6.99 16.57 2.63
N VAL A 93 -7.95 17.49 2.51
CA VAL A 93 -9.30 17.20 1.99
C VAL A 93 -9.24 16.76 0.53
N PHE A 94 -8.40 17.42 -0.28
CA PHE A 94 -8.20 17.05 -1.68
C PHE A 94 -7.68 15.61 -1.78
N ASN A 95 -6.56 15.26 -1.16
CA ASN A 95 -5.94 13.92 -1.24
C ASN A 95 -6.85 12.83 -0.66
N LEU A 96 -7.57 13.10 0.43
CA LEU A 96 -8.56 12.16 0.96
C LEU A 96 -9.67 11.87 -0.06
N SER A 97 -10.15 12.90 -0.77
CA SER A 97 -11.14 12.71 -1.84
C SER A 97 -10.58 11.89 -3.01
N ARG A 98 -9.28 12.03 -3.32
CA ARG A 98 -8.59 11.28 -4.39
C ARG A 98 -8.48 9.80 -4.02
N ALA A 99 -8.05 9.51 -2.79
CA ALA A 99 -7.99 8.15 -2.27
C ALA A 99 -9.36 7.46 -2.28
N ALA A 100 -10.41 8.15 -1.82
CA ALA A 100 -11.78 7.63 -1.85
C ALA A 100 -12.30 7.40 -3.29
N LEU A 101 -12.04 8.35 -4.20
CA LEU A 101 -12.41 8.24 -5.61
C LEU A 101 -11.69 7.06 -6.27
N TRP A 102 -10.43 6.81 -5.91
CA TRP A 102 -9.64 5.71 -6.47
C TRP A 102 -10.26 4.35 -6.10
N VAL A 103 -10.63 4.16 -4.84
CA VAL A 103 -11.31 2.94 -4.38
C VAL A 103 -12.66 2.77 -5.09
N ALA A 104 -13.45 3.83 -5.20
CA ALA A 104 -14.73 3.79 -5.91
C ALA A 104 -14.56 3.47 -7.41
N ALA A 105 -13.50 4.00 -8.05
CA ALA A 105 -13.19 3.75 -9.44
C ALA A 105 -12.85 2.27 -9.70
N VAL A 106 -12.00 1.69 -8.85
CA VAL A 106 -11.60 0.27 -8.96
C VAL A 106 -12.81 -0.65 -8.72
N LEU A 107 -13.54 -0.46 -7.62
CA LEU A 107 -14.67 -1.32 -7.27
C LEU A 107 -15.85 -1.18 -8.24
N GLY A 108 -16.04 0.01 -8.82
CA GLY A 108 -17.08 0.29 -9.81
C GLY A 108 -16.69 -0.06 -11.25
N ASN A 109 -15.47 -0.57 -11.49
CA ASN A 109 -14.91 -0.76 -12.83
C ASN A 109 -15.02 0.51 -13.71
N ARG A 110 -14.78 1.68 -13.11
CA ARG A 110 -14.81 3.01 -13.74
C ARG A 110 -13.39 3.50 -13.97
N LEU A 111 -12.65 2.80 -14.84
CA LEU A 111 -11.22 3.06 -15.04
C LEU A 111 -10.91 4.48 -15.53
N GLU A 112 -11.87 5.15 -16.17
CA GLU A 112 -11.75 6.55 -16.57
C GLU A 112 -11.56 7.51 -15.39
N LEU A 113 -12.00 7.12 -14.19
CA LEU A 113 -11.86 7.91 -12.97
C LEU A 113 -10.50 7.71 -12.28
N ILE A 114 -9.68 6.75 -12.71
CA ILE A 114 -8.36 6.52 -12.10
C ILE A 114 -7.45 7.73 -12.29
N ARG A 115 -7.45 8.35 -13.48
CA ARG A 115 -6.62 9.53 -13.77
C ARG A 115 -6.84 10.69 -12.79
N PRO A 116 -8.07 11.21 -12.61
CA PRO A 116 -8.30 12.25 -11.62
C PRO A 116 -8.19 11.74 -10.17
N ALA A 117 -8.19 10.43 -9.93
CA ALA A 117 -8.02 9.84 -8.60
C ALA A 117 -6.54 9.66 -8.19
N THR A 118 -5.60 9.73 -9.14
CA THR A 118 -4.14 9.67 -8.89
C THR A 118 -3.48 11.05 -8.82
N GLU A 119 -4.28 12.12 -8.80
CA GLU A 119 -3.77 13.45 -8.50
C GLU A 119 -3.38 13.54 -7.01
N ASP A 120 -2.32 14.29 -6.70
CA ASP A 120 -1.77 14.44 -5.36
C ASP A 120 -1.29 15.89 -5.17
N ARG A 121 -1.45 16.43 -3.97
CA ARG A 121 -1.10 17.82 -3.60
C ARG A 121 -0.37 17.90 -2.29
#